data_AF-A0A1S6IMY8-F1
#
_entry.id   AF-A0A1S6IMY8-F1
#
_cell.length_a   1.000
_cell.length_b   1.000
_cell.length_c   1.000
_cell.angle_alpha   90.00
_cell.angle_beta   90.00
_cell.angle_gamma   90.00
#
_symmetry.space_group_name_H-M   'P 1'
#
loop_
_entity.id
_entity.type
_entity.pdbx_description
1 polymer ?
#
loop_
_entity_poly.entity_id
_entity_poly.type
_entity_poly.pdbx_seq_one_letter_code
_entity_poly.pdbx_strand_id
1 'polypeptide(L)'
;MGSTSLKNWMEILLAAAIAFVLTLIPIVIGEFQITLAILPLIYFGLRRGLAKGLAASLLAGVALLALHQGQSNFTTVFVTHVGPYAFIGITGLFARNTQRTLNNKRFPNAALNIITATTIATILLVIWQLLAQGDTENILISGVLTLVANAIILMLVARFSPKAYIPKDTPFLSRKEKSKLLND
;
A
#
# COMPACT_ATOMS: atom_id res chain seq x y z
N MET A 1 2.08 -17.70 -22.73
CA MET A 1 2.46 -16.42 -22.10
C MET A 1 1.24 -15.52 -22.09
N GLY A 2 0.65 -15.24 -20.91
CA GLY A 2 -0.54 -14.39 -20.84
C GLY A 2 -0.28 -12.97 -21.35
N SER A 3 -1.30 -12.32 -21.90
CA SER A 3 -1.19 -10.93 -22.34
C SER A 3 -0.70 -10.04 -21.19
N THR A 4 0.12 -9.02 -21.48
CA THR A 4 0.65 -8.07 -20.47
C THR A 4 -0.47 -7.46 -19.61
N SER A 5 -1.68 -7.34 -20.19
CA SER A 5 -2.90 -6.92 -19.50
C SER A 5 -3.30 -7.91 -18.40
N LEU A 6 -3.40 -9.21 -18.70
CA LEU A 6 -3.76 -10.25 -17.73
C LEU A 6 -2.80 -10.27 -16.54
N LYS A 7 -1.48 -10.20 -16.80
CA LYS A 7 -0.48 -10.15 -15.74
C LYS A 7 -0.66 -8.94 -14.82
N ASN A 8 -0.98 -7.78 -15.39
CA ASN A 8 -1.23 -6.57 -14.60
C ASN A 8 -2.46 -6.74 -13.70
N TRP A 9 -3.56 -7.29 -14.23
CA TRP A 9 -4.76 -7.58 -13.45
C TRP A 9 -4.52 -8.61 -12.34
N MET A 10 -3.73 -9.65 -12.61
CA MET A 10 -3.35 -10.62 -11.58
C MET A 10 -2.58 -9.98 -10.42
N GLU A 11 -1.63 -9.07 -10.71
CA GLU A 11 -0.89 -8.39 -9.64
C GLU A 11 -1.78 -7.43 -8.83
N ILE A 12 -2.73 -6.74 -9.50
CA ILE A 12 -3.72 -5.88 -8.85
C ILE A 12 -4.57 -6.71 -7.88
N LEU A 13 -5.15 -7.82 -8.38
CA LEU A 13 -5.98 -8.71 -7.59
C LEU A 13 -5.22 -9.34 -6.42
N LEU A 14 -3.97 -9.73 -6.64
CA LEU A 14 -3.12 -10.30 -5.60
C LEU A 14 -2.85 -9.27 -4.49
N ALA A 15 -2.51 -8.03 -4.84
CA ALA A 15 -2.29 -6.98 -3.85
C ALA A 15 -3.56 -6.71 -3.02
N ALA A 16 -4.72 -6.66 -3.68
CA ALA A 16 -6.01 -6.49 -3.01
C ALA A 16 -6.36 -7.68 -2.10
N ALA A 17 -6.13 -8.92 -2.58
CA ALA A 17 -6.41 -10.14 -1.82
C ALA A 17 -5.50 -10.27 -0.58
N ILE A 18 -4.21 -9.97 -0.70
CA ILE A 18 -3.29 -9.97 0.45
C ILE A 18 -3.73 -8.90 1.46
N ALA A 19 -4.11 -7.71 1.01
CA ALA A 19 -4.62 -6.66 1.90
C ALA A 19 -5.86 -7.15 2.67
N PHE A 20 -6.82 -7.72 1.94
CA PHE A 20 -8.03 -8.31 2.51
C PHE A 20 -7.71 -9.38 3.55
N VAL A 21 -6.87 -10.36 3.23
CA VAL A 21 -6.49 -11.43 4.18
C VAL A 21 -5.82 -10.85 5.43
N LEU A 22 -4.97 -9.84 5.28
CA LEU A 22 -4.32 -9.18 6.42
C LEU A 22 -5.30 -8.41 7.31
N THR A 23 -6.47 -8.00 6.83
CA THR A 23 -7.52 -7.43 7.70
C THR A 23 -8.13 -8.46 8.64
N LEU A 24 -8.05 -9.75 8.29
CA LEU A 24 -8.58 -10.85 9.11
C LEU A 24 -7.60 -11.27 10.22
N ILE A 25 -6.39 -10.73 10.23
CA ILE A 25 -5.32 -11.06 11.17
C ILE A 25 -5.03 -9.82 12.02
N PRO A 26 -5.76 -9.61 13.13
CA PRO A 26 -5.51 -8.47 14.00
C PRO A 26 -4.17 -8.64 14.73
N ILE A 27 -3.36 -7.59 14.75
CA ILE A 27 -2.12 -7.52 15.53
C ILE A 27 -2.35 -6.47 16.62
N VAL A 28 -2.53 -6.93 17.84
CA VAL A 28 -2.91 -6.09 18.98
C VAL A 28 -1.83 -6.20 20.07
N ILE A 29 -1.45 -5.05 20.64
CA ILE A 29 -0.51 -4.93 21.76
C ILE A 29 -1.20 -4.07 22.82
N GLY A 30 -1.77 -4.70 23.85
CA GLY A 30 -2.62 -4.00 24.81
C GLY A 30 -3.88 -3.44 24.13
N GLU A 31 -4.04 -2.12 24.16
CA GLU A 31 -5.15 -1.40 23.50
C GLU A 31 -4.81 -0.94 22.08
N PHE A 32 -3.56 -1.12 21.64
CA PHE A 32 -3.08 -0.61 20.36
C PHE A 32 -3.15 -1.66 19.26
N GLN A 33 -3.53 -1.23 18.05
CA GLN A 33 -3.63 -2.09 16.88
C GLN A 33 -2.63 -1.69 15.78
N ILE A 34 -1.80 -2.65 15.36
CA ILE A 34 -0.88 -2.50 14.22
C ILE A 34 -1.59 -3.00 12.97
N THR A 35 -1.84 -2.11 12.01
CA THR A 35 -2.57 -2.46 10.78
C THR A 35 -1.61 -2.75 9.62
N LEU A 36 -1.29 -4.03 9.40
CA LEU A 36 -0.45 -4.44 8.27
C LEU A 36 -1.21 -4.56 6.94
N ALA A 37 -2.55 -4.50 6.94
CA ALA A 37 -3.35 -4.62 5.73
C ALA A 37 -3.09 -3.52 4.69
N ILE A 38 -2.61 -2.34 5.11
CA ILE A 38 -2.22 -1.27 4.17
C ILE A 38 -0.86 -1.53 3.51
N LEU A 39 -0.02 -2.41 4.06
CA LEU A 39 1.33 -2.75 3.57
C LEU A 39 1.35 -3.16 2.08
N PRO A 40 0.60 -4.20 1.65
CA PRO A 40 0.60 -4.62 0.26
C PRO A 40 0.09 -3.53 -0.69
N LEU A 41 -0.83 -2.67 -0.23
CA LEU A 41 -1.38 -1.57 -1.02
C LEU A 41 -0.36 -0.45 -1.23
N ILE A 42 0.37 -0.06 -0.17
CA ILE A 42 1.47 0.91 -0.25
C ILE A 42 2.57 0.39 -1.17
N TYR A 43 3.03 -0.85 -0.93
CA TYR A 43 4.05 -1.49 -1.76
C TYR A 43 3.62 -1.51 -3.24
N PHE A 44 2.38 -1.92 -3.51
CA PHE A 44 1.88 -2.03 -4.86
C PHE A 44 1.74 -0.67 -5.54
N GLY A 45 1.28 0.35 -4.82
CA GLY A 45 1.28 1.75 -5.28
C GLY A 45 2.68 2.20 -5.69
N LEU A 46 3.67 2.02 -4.82
CA LEU A 46 5.08 2.38 -5.09
C LEU A 46 5.69 1.60 -6.28
N ARG A 47 5.27 0.36 -6.50
CA ARG A 47 5.75 -0.51 -7.58
C ARG A 47 5.09 -0.23 -8.93
N ARG A 48 3.78 0.02 -8.96
CA ARG A 48 2.98 0.08 -10.20
C ARG A 48 2.42 1.46 -10.54
N GLY A 49 2.60 2.45 -9.65
CA GLY A 49 2.14 3.82 -9.85
C GLY A 49 0.67 4.03 -9.47
N LEU A 50 0.24 5.29 -9.52
CA LEU A 50 -1.05 5.74 -9.00
C LEU A 50 -2.26 4.96 -9.54
N ALA A 51 -2.41 4.86 -10.86
CA ALA A 51 -3.60 4.27 -11.47
C ALA A 51 -3.83 2.81 -11.03
N LYS A 52 -2.77 1.99 -11.07
CA LYS A 52 -2.83 0.59 -10.66
C LYS A 52 -2.92 0.47 -9.13
N GLY A 53 -2.21 1.33 -8.39
CA GLY A 53 -2.30 1.40 -6.92
C GLY A 53 -3.72 1.65 -6.45
N LEU A 54 -4.39 2.67 -6.99
CA LEU A 54 -5.79 2.96 -6.67
C LEU A 54 -6.72 1.82 -7.07
N ALA A 55 -6.51 1.19 -8.23
CA ALA A 55 -7.32 0.03 -8.63
C ALA A 55 -7.22 -1.11 -7.60
N ALA A 56 -6.01 -1.43 -7.11
CA ALA A 56 -5.82 -2.46 -6.08
C ALA A 56 -6.48 -2.09 -4.74
N SER A 57 -6.32 -0.84 -4.31
CA SER A 57 -6.94 -0.34 -3.08
C SER A 57 -8.46 -0.32 -3.14
N LEU A 58 -9.04 0.13 -4.25
CA LEU A 58 -10.48 0.10 -4.46
C LEU A 58 -11.02 -1.33 -4.47
N LEU A 59 -10.32 -2.27 -5.12
CA LEU A 59 -10.71 -3.68 -5.10
C LEU A 59 -10.62 -4.29 -3.69
N ALA A 60 -9.62 -3.91 -2.88
CA ALA A 60 -9.58 -4.31 -1.47
C ALA A 60 -10.79 -3.77 -0.70
N GLY A 61 -11.15 -2.50 -0.91
CA GLY A 61 -12.34 -1.89 -0.33
C GLY A 61 -13.64 -2.59 -0.75
N VAL A 62 -13.78 -2.95 -2.02
CA VAL A 62 -14.95 -3.71 -2.53
C VAL A 62 -15.01 -5.11 -1.92
N ALA A 63 -13.88 -5.79 -1.77
CA ALA A 63 -13.84 -7.09 -1.11
C ALA A 63 -14.30 -7.00 0.37
N LEU A 64 -13.90 -5.94 1.07
CA LEU A 64 -14.33 -5.69 2.44
C LEU A 64 -15.80 -5.28 2.54
N LEU A 65 -16.31 -4.52 1.57
CA LEU A 65 -17.74 -4.24 1.46
C LEU A 65 -18.53 -5.56 1.32
N ALA A 66 -18.09 -6.44 0.42
CA ALA A 66 -18.72 -7.74 0.19
C ALA A 66 -18.74 -8.63 1.44
N LEU A 67 -17.70 -8.56 2.28
CA LEU A 67 -17.63 -9.31 3.54
C LEU A 67 -18.67 -8.85 4.57
N HIS A 68 -19.11 -7.58 4.51
CA HIS A 68 -19.99 -6.97 5.52
C HIS A 68 -21.41 -6.64 5.00
N GLN A 69 -21.84 -7.26 3.89
CA GLN A 69 -23.15 -7.01 3.25
C GLN A 69 -24.38 -7.25 4.15
N GLY A 70 -24.21 -7.95 5.28
CA GLY A 70 -25.28 -8.22 6.25
C GLY A 70 -25.49 -7.14 7.32
N GLN A 71 -24.70 -6.07 7.33
CA GLN A 71 -24.88 -4.95 8.25
C GLN A 71 -25.93 -3.95 7.72
N SER A 72 -26.75 -3.39 8.61
CA SER A 72 -27.93 -2.59 8.25
C SER A 72 -27.63 -1.20 7.68
N ASN A 73 -26.42 -0.66 7.87
CA ASN A 73 -26.07 0.69 7.45
C ASN A 73 -24.84 0.72 6.54
N PHE A 74 -25.06 1.04 5.26
CA PHE A 74 -24.00 1.20 4.26
C PHE A 74 -22.94 2.22 4.68
N THR A 75 -23.34 3.35 5.26
CA THR A 75 -22.40 4.39 5.69
C THR A 75 -21.46 3.87 6.76
N THR A 76 -21.98 3.12 7.74
CA THR A 76 -21.17 2.51 8.80
C THR A 76 -20.18 1.50 8.22
N VAL A 77 -20.63 0.63 7.31
CA VAL A 77 -19.74 -0.33 6.64
C VAL A 77 -18.66 0.38 5.84
N PHE A 78 -19.04 1.43 5.11
CA PHE A 78 -18.12 2.19 4.28
C PHE A 78 -17.04 2.86 5.14
N VAL A 79 -17.44 3.62 6.16
CA VAL A 79 -16.50 4.37 7.02
C VAL A 79 -15.59 3.43 7.81
N THR A 80 -16.13 2.30 8.30
CA THR A 80 -15.39 1.39 9.19
C THR A 80 -14.51 0.39 8.43
N HIS A 81 -14.96 -0.09 7.26
CA HIS A 81 -14.31 -1.22 6.59
C HIS A 81 -13.81 -0.89 5.18
N VAL A 82 -14.39 0.06 4.45
CA VAL A 82 -14.02 0.34 3.05
C VAL A 82 -13.02 1.50 2.97
N GLY A 83 -13.40 2.65 3.54
CA GLY A 83 -12.63 3.89 3.55
C GLY A 83 -11.16 3.72 3.96
N PRO A 84 -10.84 3.02 5.07
CA PRO A 84 -9.48 2.80 5.53
C PRO A 84 -8.51 2.23 4.49
N TYR A 85 -9.02 1.49 3.49
CA TYR A 85 -8.19 0.77 2.51
C TYR A 85 -8.35 1.28 1.08
N ALA A 86 -9.53 1.80 0.72
CA ALA A 86 -9.91 2.17 -0.64
C ALA A 86 -8.99 3.21 -1.30
N PHE A 87 -8.36 4.07 -0.49
CA PHE A 87 -7.58 5.23 -0.97
C PHE A 87 -6.06 5.09 -0.78
N ILE A 88 -5.59 4.01 -0.19
CA ILE A 88 -4.16 3.79 0.12
C ILE A 88 -3.29 3.81 -1.15
N GLY A 89 -3.86 3.45 -2.30
CA GLY A 89 -3.22 3.48 -3.61
C GLY A 89 -2.71 4.86 -4.04
N ILE A 90 -3.11 5.95 -3.36
CA ILE A 90 -2.56 7.30 -3.57
C ILE A 90 -1.04 7.37 -3.38
N THR A 91 -0.48 6.45 -2.59
CA THR A 91 0.98 6.25 -2.44
C THR A 91 1.70 6.04 -3.77
N GLY A 92 1.00 5.61 -4.82
CA GLY A 92 1.53 5.50 -6.17
C GLY A 92 1.97 6.83 -6.81
N LEU A 93 1.64 7.99 -6.23
CA LEU A 93 2.23 9.28 -6.59
C LEU A 93 3.76 9.28 -6.42
N PHE A 94 4.28 8.52 -5.45
CA PHE A 94 5.70 8.44 -5.13
C PHE A 94 6.44 7.36 -5.93
N ALA A 95 5.74 6.59 -6.78
CA ALA A 95 6.33 5.48 -7.53
C ALA A 95 7.49 5.92 -8.43
N ARG A 96 7.33 7.01 -9.18
CA ARG A 96 8.37 7.53 -10.08
C ARG A 96 9.65 7.85 -9.32
N ASN A 97 9.55 8.55 -8.19
CA ASN A 97 10.69 9.01 -7.42
C ASN A 97 11.38 7.84 -6.71
N THR A 98 10.59 6.93 -6.13
CA THR A 98 11.07 5.71 -5.47
C THR A 98 11.84 4.83 -6.44
N GLN A 99 11.28 4.56 -7.63
CA GLN A 99 11.91 3.68 -8.60
C GLN A 99 13.19 4.28 -9.20
N ARG A 100 13.21 5.58 -9.50
CA ARG A 100 14.42 6.25 -10.01
C ARG A 100 15.54 6.29 -8.96
N THR A 101 15.21 6.58 -7.71
CA THR A 101 16.21 6.65 -6.63
C THR A 101 16.78 5.26 -6.32
N LEU A 102 15.95 4.22 -6.31
CA LEU A 102 16.41 2.83 -6.18
C LEU A 102 17.26 2.38 -7.37
N ASN A 103 16.83 2.68 -8.61
CA ASN A 103 17.59 2.36 -9.82
C ASN A 103 18.99 3.01 -9.81
N ASN A 104 19.08 4.23 -9.31
CA ASN A 104 20.33 4.99 -9.20
C ASN A 104 21.14 4.64 -7.95
N LYS A 105 20.76 3.58 -7.21
CA LYS A 105 21.40 3.14 -5.95
C LYS A 105 21.45 4.22 -4.85
N ARG A 106 20.55 5.21 -4.91
CA ARG A 106 20.44 6.32 -3.94
C ARG A 106 19.44 5.98 -2.84
N PHE A 107 19.79 5.01 -1.99
CA PHE A 107 18.88 4.48 -0.98
C PHE A 107 18.30 5.54 0.00
N PRO A 108 19.05 6.53 0.53
CA PRO A 108 18.47 7.52 1.43
C PRO A 108 17.28 8.29 0.82
N ASN A 109 17.38 8.63 -0.47
CA ASN A 109 16.29 9.31 -1.17
C ASN A 109 15.10 8.35 -1.42
N ALA A 110 15.38 7.06 -1.67
CA ALA A 110 14.32 6.06 -1.79
C ALA A 110 13.59 5.85 -0.45
N ALA A 111 14.34 5.78 0.65
CA ALA A 111 13.80 5.66 2.00
C ALA A 111 12.89 6.85 2.33
N LEU A 112 13.30 8.08 2.01
CA LEU A 112 12.46 9.26 2.20
C LEU A 112 11.14 9.16 1.43
N ASN A 113 11.17 8.75 0.15
CA ASN A 113 9.94 8.55 -0.62
C ASN A 113 9.02 7.47 -0.01
N ILE A 114 9.60 6.36 0.47
CA ILE A 114 8.85 5.26 1.10
C ILE A 114 8.22 5.73 2.41
N ILE A 115 8.97 6.45 3.26
CA ILE A 115 8.46 6.98 4.52
C ILE A 115 7.33 7.97 4.23
N THR A 116 7.50 8.93 3.33
CA THR A 116 6.44 9.90 2.98
C THR A 116 5.18 9.21 2.47
N ALA A 117 5.32 8.20 1.59
CA ALA A 117 4.18 7.43 1.11
C ALA A 117 3.48 6.67 2.24
N THR A 118 4.25 6.04 3.14
CA THR A 118 3.71 5.31 4.30
C THR A 118 3.01 6.25 5.28
N THR A 119 3.56 7.45 5.50
CA THR A 119 2.93 8.49 6.32
C THR A 119 1.58 8.90 5.76
N ILE A 120 1.49 9.18 4.46
CA ILE A 120 0.23 9.56 3.81
C ILE A 120 -0.81 8.44 3.92
N ALA A 121 -0.40 7.19 3.67
CA ALA A 121 -1.27 6.03 3.82
C ALA A 121 -1.79 5.87 5.25
N THR A 122 -0.92 6.06 6.24
CA THR A 122 -1.30 5.94 7.66
C THR A 122 -2.21 7.08 8.09
N ILE A 123 -1.97 8.32 7.64
CA ILE A 123 -2.87 9.44 7.90
C ILE A 123 -4.27 9.15 7.34
N LEU A 124 -4.37 8.61 6.13
CA LEU A 124 -5.65 8.20 5.56
C LEU A 124 -6.34 7.14 6.43
N LEU A 125 -5.62 6.08 6.80
CA LEU A 125 -6.13 5.04 7.71
C LEU A 125 -6.69 5.65 9.00
N VAL A 126 -5.89 6.49 9.67
CA VAL A 126 -6.24 7.13 10.95
C VAL A 126 -7.46 8.03 10.82
N ILE A 127 -7.56 8.82 9.74
CA ILE A 127 -8.75 9.67 9.49
C ILE A 127 -10.02 8.82 9.47
N TRP A 128 -10.01 7.70 8.75
CA TRP A 128 -11.18 6.82 8.70
C TRP A 128 -11.47 6.15 10.04
N GLN A 129 -10.44 5.75 10.79
CA GLN A 129 -10.59 5.18 12.13
C GLN A 129 -11.22 6.19 13.10
N LEU A 130 -10.76 7.44 13.11
CA LEU A 130 -11.32 8.51 13.94
C LEU A 130 -12.78 8.82 13.59
N LEU A 131 -13.13 8.75 12.30
CA LEU A 131 -14.52 8.91 11.84
C LEU A 131 -15.41 7.73 12.27
N ALA A 132 -14.84 6.53 12.43
CA ALA A 132 -15.57 5.33 12.81
C ALA A 132 -15.74 5.20 14.34
N GLN A 133 -14.68 5.49 15.09
CA GLN A 133 -14.56 5.19 16.51
C GLN A 133 -13.92 6.40 17.19
N GLY A 134 -14.64 7.09 18.08
CA GLY A 134 -14.22 8.38 18.66
C GLY A 134 -13.05 8.31 19.65
N ASP A 135 -12.39 7.16 19.82
CA ASP A 135 -11.24 6.98 20.72
C ASP A 135 -9.96 7.55 20.09
N THR A 136 -9.70 8.83 20.38
CA THR A 136 -8.63 9.57 19.68
C THR A 136 -7.23 9.14 20.10
N GLU A 137 -6.98 8.88 21.38
CA GLU A 137 -5.63 8.60 21.88
C GLU A 137 -5.10 7.25 21.37
N ASN A 138 -5.89 6.19 21.55
CA ASN A 138 -5.50 4.85 21.16
C ASN A 138 -5.35 4.72 19.63
N ILE A 139 -6.20 5.41 18.86
CA ILE A 139 -6.11 5.43 17.39
C ILE A 139 -4.83 6.13 16.93
N LEU A 140 -4.45 7.25 17.54
CA LEU A 140 -3.23 7.97 17.16
C LEU A 140 -1.98 7.14 17.46
N ILE A 141 -1.90 6.51 18.64
CA ILE A 141 -0.77 5.64 19.00
C ILE A 141 -0.72 4.41 18.07
N SER A 142 -1.86 3.77 17.82
CA SER A 142 -1.99 2.67 16.85
C SER A 142 -1.53 3.08 15.45
N GLY A 143 -1.86 4.30 15.03
CA GLY A 143 -1.40 4.92 13.80
C GLY A 143 0.13 5.03 13.76
N VAL A 144 0.77 5.55 14.81
CA VAL A 144 2.23 5.64 14.88
C VAL A 144 2.90 4.27 14.80
N LEU A 145 2.39 3.28 15.55
CA LEU A 145 2.93 1.91 15.50
C LEU A 145 2.77 1.29 14.11
N THR A 146 1.60 1.52 13.48
CA THR A 146 1.32 1.10 12.12
C THR A 146 2.29 1.74 11.11
N LEU A 147 2.55 3.04 11.24
CA LEU A 147 3.49 3.76 10.39
C LEU A 147 4.90 3.17 10.50
N VAL A 148 5.38 2.98 11.73
CA VAL A 148 6.73 2.48 12.01
C VAL A 148 6.88 1.05 11.45
N ALA A 149 5.94 0.17 11.76
CA ALA A 149 5.98 -1.22 11.30
C ALA A 149 5.99 -1.32 9.76
N ASN A 150 5.06 -0.62 9.09
CA ASN A 150 4.98 -0.62 7.64
C ASN A 150 6.21 0.00 6.98
N ALA A 151 6.68 1.14 7.49
CA ALA A 151 7.85 1.83 6.93
C ALA A 151 9.11 0.97 7.06
N ILE A 152 9.34 0.32 8.20
CA ILE A 152 10.47 -0.59 8.41
C ILE A 152 10.41 -1.74 7.40
N ILE A 153 9.29 -2.44 7.28
CA ILE A 153 9.18 -3.58 6.37
C ILE A 153 9.42 -3.14 4.91
N LEU A 154 8.79 -2.05 4.47
CA LEU A 154 8.96 -1.53 3.11
C LEU A 154 10.41 -1.10 2.85
N MET A 155 11.07 -0.44 3.82
CA MET A 155 12.47 -0.05 3.69
C MET A 155 13.40 -1.27 3.64
N LEU A 156 13.14 -2.32 4.41
CA LEU A 156 13.91 -3.56 4.36
C LEU A 156 13.78 -4.22 2.99
N VAL A 157 12.56 -4.34 2.45
CA VAL A 157 12.36 -4.86 1.08
C VAL A 157 13.09 -3.98 0.06
N ALA A 158 13.04 -2.66 0.19
CA ALA A 158 13.71 -1.75 -0.73
C ALA A 158 15.24 -1.83 -0.63
N ARG A 159 15.78 -2.11 0.56
CA ARG A 159 17.21 -2.24 0.81
C ARG A 159 17.77 -3.55 0.26
N PHE A 160 17.11 -4.66 0.55
CA PHE A 160 17.58 -6.00 0.20
C PHE A 160 17.11 -6.48 -1.17
N SER A 161 15.98 -5.98 -1.65
CA SER A 161 15.43 -6.33 -2.96
C SER A 161 14.88 -5.11 -3.72
N PRO A 162 15.75 -4.17 -4.17
CA PRO A 162 15.32 -3.01 -4.96
C PRO A 162 14.55 -3.39 -6.24
N LYS A 163 14.91 -4.53 -6.87
CA LYS A 163 14.23 -5.07 -8.06
C LYS A 163 12.75 -5.41 -7.77
N ALA A 164 12.34 -5.56 -6.50
CA ALA A 164 10.93 -5.72 -6.12
C ALA A 164 10.12 -4.42 -6.27
N TYR A 165 10.73 -3.24 -6.22
CA TYR A 165 10.01 -1.99 -6.46
C TYR A 165 9.98 -1.59 -7.94
N ILE A 166 10.86 -2.16 -8.77
CA ILE A 166 11.07 -1.74 -10.15
C ILE A 166 10.63 -2.86 -11.10
N PRO A 167 9.38 -2.84 -11.61
CA PRO A 167 8.94 -3.83 -12.59
C PRO A 167 9.65 -3.60 -13.93
N LYS A 168 9.93 -4.68 -14.67
CA LYS A 168 10.64 -4.62 -15.97
C LYS A 168 9.95 -3.71 -17.00
N ASP A 169 8.63 -3.62 -16.94
CA ASP A 169 7.79 -2.80 -17.80
C ASP A 169 7.53 -1.38 -17.25
N THR A 170 8.27 -0.93 -16.22
CA THR A 170 8.03 0.37 -15.59
C THR A 170 8.07 1.53 -16.60
N PRO A 171 7.08 2.44 -16.62
CA PRO A 171 7.13 3.62 -17.48
C PRO A 171 8.06 4.71 -16.91
N PHE A 172 8.57 4.56 -15.69
CA PHE A 172 9.27 5.63 -14.96
C PHE A 172 10.77 5.72 -15.27
N LEU A 173 11.33 4.72 -15.95
CA LEU A 173 12.72 4.65 -16.40
C LEU A 173 12.84 4.80 -17.92
N SER A 174 13.91 5.43 -18.37
CA SER A 174 14.24 5.59 -19.79
C SER A 174 14.61 4.26 -20.44
N ARG A 175 14.57 4.18 -21.78
CA ARG A 175 14.97 2.97 -22.52
C ARG A 175 16.39 2.50 -22.19
N LYS A 176 17.33 3.44 -22.03
CA LYS A 176 18.73 3.16 -21.65
C LYS A 176 18.84 2.58 -20.23
N GLU A 177 18.06 3.10 -19.29
CA GLU A 177 18.02 2.56 -17.91
C GLU A 177 17.38 1.17 -17.89
N LYS A 178 16.34 0.93 -18.70
CA LYS A 178 15.70 -0.39 -18.81
C LYS A 178 16.62 -1.45 -19.40
N SER A 179 17.41 -1.14 -20.43
CA SER A 179 18.32 -2.14 -21.02
C SER A 179 19.36 -2.62 -20.00
N LYS A 180 19.84 -1.73 -19.13
CA LYS A 180 20.74 -2.10 -18.03
C LYS A 180 20.07 -3.07 -17.04
N LEU A 181 18.81 -2.82 -16.69
CA LEU A 181 18.05 -3.71 -15.79
C LEU A 181 17.75 -5.10 -16.35
N LEU A 182 17.75 -5.26 -17.68
CA LEU A 182 17.51 -6.55 -18.34
C LEU A 182 18.80 -7.38 -18.48
N ASN A 183 19.95 -6.72 -18.40
CA ASN A 183 21.26 -7.32 -18.56
C ASN A 183 21.96 -7.60 -17.21
N ASP A 184 21.41 -7.09 -16.10
CA ASP A 184 21.85 -7.29 -14.70
C ASP A 184 20.95 -8.30 -13.93
#